data_AF-A0A3B9J7S5-F1
#
_entry.id   AF-A0A3B9J7S5-F1
#
_cell.length_a   1.000
_cell.length_b   1.000
_cell.length_c   1.000
_cell.angle_alpha   90.00
_cell.angle_beta   90.00
_cell.angle_gamma   90.00
#
_symmetry.space_group_name_H-M   'P 1'
#
loop_
_entity.id
_entity.type
_entity.pdbx_description
1 polymer ?
#
loop_
_entity_poly.entity_id
_entity_poly.type
_entity_poly.pdbx_seq_one_letter_code
_entity_poly.pdbx_strand_id
1 'polypeptide(L)' 'RGWTQRFGLWGLDTETQARIRRPSVDLYAAICKENGLTREMVAQYAPEVLEKVFPAVN' A
#
# COMPACT_ATOMS: atom_id res chain seq x y z
N ARG A 1 5.44 -13.77 -20.32
CA ARG A 1 6.12 -12.87 -19.37
C ARG A 1 5.79 -13.42 -17.98
N GLY A 2 6.76 -14.05 -17.31
CA GLY A 2 6.55 -14.78 -16.04
C GLY A 2 6.87 -13.88 -14.84
N TRP A 3 8.01 -14.12 -14.20
CA TRP A 3 8.51 -13.34 -13.06
C TRP A 3 8.86 -11.87 -13.33
N THR A 4 8.66 -11.39 -14.56
CA THR A 4 8.95 -9.99 -14.92
C THR A 4 7.86 -9.03 -14.45
N GLN A 5 6.65 -9.52 -14.11
CA GLN A 5 5.61 -8.69 -13.51
C GLN A 5 5.60 -8.86 -11.99
N ARG A 6 5.52 -7.74 -11.27
CA ARG A 6 5.72 -7.67 -9.81
C ARG A 6 4.46 -7.22 -9.07
N PHE A 7 3.38 -8.01 -9.15
CA PHE A 7 2.06 -7.64 -8.63
C PHE A 7 1.88 -7.75 -7.10
N GLY A 8 2.66 -8.57 -6.41
CA GLY A 8 2.45 -8.83 -4.98
C GLY A 8 2.74 -7.63 -4.07
N LEU A 9 2.02 -7.54 -2.95
CA LEU A 9 2.41 -6.67 -1.83
C LEU A 9 3.81 -7.03 -1.33
N TRP A 10 4.10 -8.33 -1.24
CA TRP A 10 5.44 -8.85 -0.99
C TRP A 10 6.17 -9.08 -2.30
N GLY A 11 7.41 -8.58 -2.38
CA GLY A 11 8.35 -8.97 -3.42
C GLY A 11 8.83 -10.41 -3.21
N LEU A 12 9.25 -11.04 -4.29
CA LEU A 12 9.95 -12.32 -4.27
C LEU A 12 11.30 -12.12 -4.95
N ASP A 13 12.37 -12.48 -4.25
CA ASP A 13 13.64 -12.78 -4.87
C ASP A 13 13.53 -14.14 -5.56
N THR A 14 13.69 -14.19 -6.88
CA THR A 14 13.51 -15.42 -7.66
C THR A 14 14.64 -16.41 -7.51
N GLU A 15 15.83 -15.97 -7.09
CA GLU A 15 16.99 -16.82 -6.87
C GLU A 15 16.91 -17.48 -5.48
N THR A 16 16.66 -16.67 -4.45
CA THR A 16 16.72 -17.12 -3.05
C THR A 16 15.36 -17.49 -2.46
N GLN A 17 14.26 -17.19 -3.16
CA GLN A 17 12.88 -17.29 -2.67
C GLN A 17 12.56 -16.38 -1.47
N ALA A 18 13.46 -15.46 -1.11
CA ALA A 18 13.24 -14.52 -0.02
C ALA A 18 12.03 -13.61 -0.30
N ARG A 19 11.26 -13.33 0.75
CA ARG A 19 10.13 -12.39 0.71
C ARG A 19 10.62 -11.00 1.08
N ILE A 20 10.43 -10.07 0.16
CA ILE A 20 10.88 -8.70 0.31
C ILE A 20 9.70 -7.84 0.71
N ARG A 21 9.76 -7.26 1.91
CA ARG A 21 8.74 -6.34 2.42
C ARG A 21 8.73 -5.07 1.55
N ARG A 22 7.55 -4.67 1.07
CA ARG A 22 7.34 -3.38 0.37
C ARG A 22 6.50 -2.46 1.24
N PRO A 23 6.55 -1.13 1.02
CA PRO A 23 5.70 -0.18 1.76
C PRO A 23 4.20 -0.50 1.69
N SER A 24 3.73 -1.08 0.58
CA SER A 24 2.33 -1.48 0.40
C SER A 24 1.88 -2.60 1.36
N VAL A 25 2.82 -3.37 1.93
CA VAL A 25 2.51 -4.35 2.99
C VAL A 25 2.00 -3.63 4.24
N ASP A 26 2.70 -2.59 4.66
CA ASP A 26 2.36 -1.84 5.87
C ASP A 26 1.07 -1.06 5.71
N LEU A 27 0.89 -0.40 4.57
CA LEU A 27 -0.38 0.27 4.24
C LEU A 27 -1.56 -0.72 4.26
N TYR A 28 -1.44 -1.86 3.57
CA TYR A 28 -2.55 -2.82 3.50
C TYR A 28 -2.86 -3.45 4.87
N ALA A 29 -1.83 -3.75 5.67
CA ALA A 29 -2.01 -4.23 7.04
C ALA A 29 -2.75 -3.21 7.92
N ALA A 30 -2.42 -1.93 7.78
CA ALA A 30 -3.08 -0.85 8.52
C ALA A 30 -4.55 -0.69 8.08
N ILE A 31 -4.84 -0.75 6.77
CA ILE A 31 -6.21 -0.72 6.24
C ILE A 31 -7.05 -1.85 6.84
N CYS A 32 -6.53 -3.08 6.84
CA CYS A 32 -7.24 -4.23 7.41
C CYS A 32 -7.49 -4.06 8.92
N LYS A 33 -6.54 -3.48 9.65
CA LYS A 33 -6.66 -3.27 11.10
C LYS A 33 -7.69 -2.19 11.46
N GLU A 34 -7.69 -1.09 10.73
CA GLU A 34 -8.64 0.02 10.94
C GLU A 34 -9.99 -0.21 10.24
N ASN A 35 -10.11 -1.29 9.46
CA ASN A 35 -11.26 -1.61 8.62
C ASN A 35 -11.66 -0.45 7.70
N GLY A 36 -10.65 0.25 7.14
CA GLY A 36 -10.85 1.44 6.34
C GLY A 36 -9.56 2.21 6.07
N LEU A 37 -9.67 3.26 5.26
CA LEU A 37 -8.61 4.24 5.09
C LEU A 37 -8.79 5.34 6.14
N THR A 38 -7.69 5.80 6.74
CA THR A 38 -7.70 7.02 7.56
C THR A 38 -7.11 8.20 6.78
N ARG A 39 -7.40 9.42 7.23
CA ARG A 39 -6.84 10.63 6.63
C ARG A 39 -5.31 10.62 6.71
N GLU A 40 -4.75 10.14 7.82
CA GLU A 40 -3.31 10.03 8.05
C GLU A 40 -2.66 9.04 7.09
N MET A 41 -3.29 7.89 6.84
CA MET A 41 -2.80 6.92 5.85
C MET A 41 -2.70 7.54 4.45
N VAL A 42 -3.77 8.21 4.01
CA VAL A 42 -3.76 8.83 2.67
C VAL A 42 -2.74 9.97 2.61
N ALA A 43 -2.63 10.79 3.66
CA ALA A 43 -1.62 11.85 3.74
C ALA A 43 -0.18 11.30 3.68
N GLN A 44 0.08 10.14 4.29
CA GLN A 44 1.39 9.51 4.28
C GLN A 44 1.73 8.83 2.94
N TYR A 45 0.80 8.06 2.38
CA TYR A 45 1.09 7.15 1.26
C TYR A 45 0.68 7.68 -0.12
N ALA A 46 -0.29 8.59 -0.19
CA ALA A 46 -0.81 9.15 -1.43
C ALA A 46 -1.35 10.60 -1.21
N PRO A 47 -0.49 11.53 -0.76
CA PRO A 47 -0.92 12.89 -0.40
C PRO A 47 -1.63 13.63 -1.54
N GLU A 48 -1.29 13.32 -2.79
CA GLU A 48 -1.86 13.92 -4.00
C GLU A 48 -3.36 13.64 -4.18
N VAL A 49 -3.91 12.61 -3.52
CA VAL A 49 -5.35 12.29 -3.54
C VAL A 49 -6.05 12.58 -2.21
N LEU A 50 -5.36 13.18 -1.23
CA LEU A 50 -5.92 13.39 0.11
C LEU A 50 -7.26 14.13 0.08
N GLU A 51 -7.31 15.27 -0.59
CA GLU A 51 -8.53 16.10 -0.70
C GLU A 51 -9.63 15.45 -1.55
N LYS A 52 -9.26 14.50 -2.42
CA LYS A 52 -10.23 13.71 -3.20
C LYS A 52 -10.88 12.62 -2.35
N VAL A 53 -10.11 11.96 -1.49
CA VAL A 53 -10.59 10.87 -0.63
C VAL A 53 -11.28 11.40 0.62
N PHE A 54 -10.77 12.49 1.19
CA PHE A 54 -11.31 13.17 2.35
C PHE A 54 -11.52 14.67 2.07
N PRO A 55 -12.60 15.04 1.35
CA PRO A 55 -12.93 16.44 1.09
C PRO A 55 -13.24 17.19 2.39
N ALA A 56 -12.92 18.49 2.43
CA ALA A 56 -13.47 19.36 3.46
C ALA A 56 -15.00 19.36 3.39
N VAL A 57 -15.65 19.13 4.53
CA VAL A 57 -17.12 19.22 4.63
C VAL A 57 -17.47 20.68 4.91
N ASN A 58 -18.31 21.27 4.06
CA ASN A 58 -19.00 22.54 4.34
C ASN A 58 -20.27 22.29 5.14
#